data_AF-A0A9E4MJ54-F1
#
_entry.id   AF-A0A9E4MJ54-F1
#
_cell.length_a   1.000
_cell.length_b   1.000
_cell.length_c   1.000
_cell.angle_alpha   90.00
_cell.angle_beta   90.00
_cell.angle_gamma   90.00
#
_symmetry.space_group_name_H-M   'P 1'
#
loop_
_entity.id
_entity.type
_entity.pdbx_description
1 polymer ?
#
loop_
_entity_poly.entity_id
_entity_poly.type
_entity_poly.pdbx_seq_one_letter_code
_entity_poly.pdbx_strand_id
1 'polypeptide(L)' 'MAILFLSITVIAVCVVLMSVGVLLSGRCLRGSCGGPDVLGPDGESLSCATCPLRRAREDT' A
#
# COMPACT_ATOMS: atom_id res chain seq x y z
N MET A 1 -29.47 -17.94 6.80
CA MET A 1 -28.02 -18.21 6.90
C MET A 1 -27.32 -18.26 5.55
N ALA A 2 -27.85 -18.92 4.52
CA ALA A 2 -27.22 -19.00 3.19
C ALA A 2 -26.85 -17.63 2.57
N ILE A 3 -27.75 -16.65 2.68
CA ILE A 3 -27.51 -15.29 2.15
C ILE A 3 -26.36 -14.58 2.88
N LEU A 4 -26.21 -14.81 4.19
CA LEU A 4 -25.12 -14.23 4.98
C LEU A 4 -23.76 -14.80 4.56
N PHE A 5 -23.68 -16.12 4.34
CA PHE A 5 -22.44 -16.72 3.84
C PHE A 5 -22.10 -16.25 2.42
N LEU A 6 -23.11 -16.14 1.55
CA LEU A 6 -22.92 -15.65 0.19
C LEU A 6 -22.43 -14.20 0.18
N SER A 7 -23.03 -13.31 0.98
CA SER A 7 -22.61 -11.91 1.04
C SER A 7 -21.19 -11.75 1.60
N ILE A 8 -20.83 -12.45 2.67
CA ILE A 8 -19.48 -12.42 3.25
C ILE A 8 -18.45 -12.90 2.22
N THR A 9 -18.75 -13.99 1.50
CA THR A 9 -17.84 -14.55 0.51
C THR A 9 -17.58 -13.57 -0.63
N VAL A 10 -18.64 -12.93 -1.15
CA VAL A 10 -18.52 -11.92 -2.23
C VAL A 10 -17.67 -10.74 -1.77
N ILE A 11 -17.92 -10.21 -0.57
CA ILE A 11 -17.15 -9.08 -0.03
C ILE A 11 -15.68 -9.47 0.15
N ALA A 12 -15.40 -10.65 0.73
CA ALA A 12 -14.04 -11.14 0.93
C ALA A 12 -13.27 -11.23 -0.40
N VAL A 13 -13.90 -11.79 -1.44
CA VAL A 13 -13.30 -11.88 -2.78
C VAL A 13 -13.01 -10.49 -3.35
N CYS A 14 -13.95 -9.56 -3.25
CA CYS A 14 -13.75 -8.19 -3.71
C CYS A 14 -12.57 -7.50 -3.00
N VAL A 15 -12.47 -7.63 -1.67
CA VAL A 15 -11.36 -7.04 -0.90
C VAL A 15 -10.03 -7.64 -1.33
N VAL A 16 -9.94 -8.96 -1.49
CA VAL A 16 -8.70 -9.64 -1.93
C VAL A 16 -8.27 -9.12 -3.30
N LEU A 17 -9.19 -9.01 -4.27
CA LEU A 17 -8.88 -8.50 -5.60
C LEU A 17 -8.35 -7.06 -5.55
N MET A 18 -8.95 -6.20 -4.73
CA MET A 18 -8.50 -4.83 -4.54
C MET A 18 -7.11 -4.77 -3.89
N SER A 19 -6.85 -5.60 -2.88
CA SER A 19 -5.53 -5.70 -2.25
C SER A 19 -4.47 -6.14 -3.24
N VAL A 20 -4.74 -7.18 -4.05
CA VAL A 20 -3.80 -7.64 -5.10
C VAL A 20 -3.54 -6.53 -6.11
N GLY A 21 -4.56 -5.77 -6.52
CA GLY A 21 -4.40 -4.62 -7.41
C GLY A 21 -3.47 -3.54 -6.85
N VAL A 22 -3.51 -3.28 -5.53
CA VAL A 22 -2.61 -2.33 -4.87
C VAL A 22 -1.17 -2.86 -4.86
N LEU A 23 -0.97 -4.16 -4.56
CA LEU A 23 0.37 -4.78 -4.58
C LEU A 23 0.99 -4.73 -5.99
N LEU A 24 0.20 -5.03 -7.03
CA LEU A 24 0.66 -5.01 -8.42
C LEU A 24 0.89 -3.59 -8.96
N SER A 25 0.11 -2.61 -8.49
CA SER A 25 0.25 -1.22 -8.95
C SER A 25 1.60 -0.59 -8.58
N GLY A 26 2.29 -1.14 -7.57
CA GLY A 26 3.59 -0.65 -7.12
C GLY A 26 3.60 0.81 -6.67
N ARG A 27 2.42 1.43 -6.51
CA ARG A 27 2.30 2.81 -6.05
C ARG A 27 2.54 2.83 -4.55
N CYS A 28 3.60 3.52 -4.10
CA CYS A 28 3.74 3.79 -2.67
C CYS A 28 2.51 4.55 -2.18
N LEU A 29 1.86 4.03 -1.13
CA LEU A 29 0.68 4.63 -0.53
C LEU A 29 1.10 5.94 0.15
N ARG A 30 0.94 7.06 -0.57
CA ARG A 30 1.11 8.42 -0.03
C ARG A 30 0.07 8.62 1.08
N GLY A 31 0.53 8.64 2.32
CA GLY A 31 -0.29 8.59 3.53
C GLY A 31 0.18 7.52 4.53
N SER A 32 0.54 6.33 4.05
CA SER A 32 1.18 5.29 4.87
C SER A 32 2.71 5.38 4.82
N CYS A 33 3.27 5.80 3.69
CA CYS A 33 4.71 6.02 3.47
C CYS A 33 5.05 7.49 3.14
N GLY A 34 4.05 8.39 3.18
CA GLY A 34 4.08 9.69 2.50
C GLY A 34 3.85 10.89 3.40
N GLY A 35 4.90 11.31 4.09
CA GLY A 35 5.14 12.71 4.45
C GLY A 35 6.30 13.28 3.61
N PRO A 36 6.63 14.58 3.71
CA PRO A 36 7.91 15.10 3.22
C PRO A 36 9.07 14.26 3.77
N ASP A 37 10.22 14.23 3.08
CA ASP A 37 11.40 13.54 3.59
C ASP A 37 11.77 14.12 4.96
N VAL A 38 11.35 13.42 6.00
CA VAL A 38 11.70 13.73 7.38
C VAL A 38 12.95 12.94 7.69
N LEU A 39 14.07 13.65 7.83
CA LEU A 39 15.30 13.06 8.36
C LEU A 39 15.08 12.75 9.83
N GLY A 40 15.44 11.54 10.22
CA GLY A 40 15.56 11.15 11.61
C GLY A 40 16.71 11.89 12.30
N PRO A 41 16.78 11.83 13.63
CA PRO A 41 17.85 12.45 14.41
C PRO A 41 19.26 11.97 14.04
N ASP A 42 19.37 10.82 13.36
CA ASP A 42 20.62 10.23 12.87
C ASP A 42 20.97 10.64 11.42
N GLY A 43 20.17 11.50 10.79
CA GLY A 43 20.36 11.94 9.41
C GLY A 43 19.82 10.96 8.35
N GLU A 44 19.24 9.84 8.76
CA GLU A 44 18.64 8.85 7.86
C GLU A 44 17.16 9.16 7.56
N SER A 45 16.70 8.91 6.33
CA SER A 45 15.31 9.18 5.96
C SER A 45 14.33 8.27 6.71
N LEU A 46 13.35 8.83 7.43
CA LEU A 46 12.30 8.08 8.14
C LEU A 46 11.24 7.44 7.19
N SER A 47 11.48 7.45 5.88
CA SER A 47 10.61 6.79 4.92
C SER A 47 10.71 5.27 5.09
N CYS A 48 9.59 4.56 4.95
CA CYS A 48 9.55 3.11 5.09
C CYS A 48 10.61 2.46 4.19
N ALA A 49 11.60 1.80 4.81
CA ALA A 49 12.64 1.01 4.14
C ALA A 49 12.09 -0.05 3.17
N THR A 50 10.80 -0.36 3.28
CA THR A 50 10.08 -1.43 2.59
C THR A 50 9.31 -1.00 1.34
N CYS A 51 9.36 0.25 0.86
CA CYS A 51 8.77 0.60 -0.45
C CYS A 51 9.83 0.50 -1.56
N PRO A 52 10.03 -0.67 -2.21
CA PRO A 52 11.04 -0.84 -3.25
C PRO A 52 10.81 0.05 -4.49
N LEU A 53 9.60 0.57 -4.68
CA LEU A 53 9.21 1.41 -5.82
C LEU A 53 9.35 2.93 -5.57
N ARG A 54 9.87 3.39 -4.42
CA ARG A 54 10.02 4.84 -4.15
C ARG A 54 10.93 5.52 -5.19
N ARG A 55 12.09 4.93 -5.51
CA ARG A 55 13.06 5.53 -6.46
C ARG A 55 12.62 5.48 -7.92
N ALA A 56 11.82 4.49 -8.31
CA ALA A 56 11.41 4.33 -9.71
C ALA A 56 10.44 5.42 -10.22
N ARG A 57 9.87 6.24 -9.33
CA ARG A 57 8.90 7.29 -9.68
C ARG A 57 9.45 8.71 -9.55
N GLU A 58 10.66 8.89 -9.04
CA GLU A 58 11.34 10.20 -8.98
C GLU A 58 12.02 10.54 -10.32
N ASP A 59 12.26 9.53 -11.18
CA ASP A 59 12.88 9.64 -12.51
C ASP A 59 11.87 9.61 -13.68
N THR A 60 10.65 10.16 -13.52
CA THR A 60 9.71 10.41 -14.64
C THR A 60 9.03 11.75 -14.51
#